data_AF-J8DF63-F1
#
_entry.id   AF-J8DF63-F1
#
_cell.length_a   1.000
_cell.length_b   1.000
_cell.length_c   1.000
_cell.angle_alpha   90.00
_cell.angle_beta   90.00
_cell.angle_gamma   90.00
#
_symmetry.space_group_name_H-M   'P 1'
#
loop_
_entity.id
_entity.type
_entity.pdbx_description
1 polymer ?
#
loop_
_entity_poly.entity_id
_entity_poly.type
_entity_poly.pdbx_seq_one_letter_code
_entity_poly.pdbx_strand_id
1 'polypeptide(L)'
;MKIDYTVNDLKQNNTTEDFGKHIKVQFLWDWDPAKSPAYETTLAELKSQSSEIVSKKVFHSKWTETGGLKPGKMDWFWIKFIFEDKGTDQNVFQGDSIALKMEFQANQTEGKER
;
A
#
# COMPACT_ATOMS: atom_id res chain seq x y z
N MET A 1 6.96 -0.34 -6.68
CA MET A 1 6.13 0.65 -5.96
C MET A 1 6.84 1.02 -4.68
N LYS A 2 7.02 2.31 -4.42
CA LYS A 2 7.57 2.82 -3.16
C LYS A 2 6.51 3.70 -2.50
N ILE A 3 6.40 3.61 -1.18
CA ILE A 3 5.44 4.37 -0.40
C ILE A 3 6.20 5.11 0.70
N ASP A 4 5.84 6.36 0.88
CA ASP A 4 6.31 7.20 1.97
C ASP A 4 5.14 8.01 2.51
N TYR A 5 5.21 8.40 3.78
CA TYR A 5 4.21 9.25 4.40
C TYR A 5 4.80 10.07 5.55
N THR A 6 4.10 11.16 5.86
CA THR A 6 4.29 11.92 7.09
C THR A 6 2.98 12.01 7.85
N VAL A 7 3.07 11.98 9.18
CA VAL A 7 1.95 12.23 10.09
C VAL A 7 2.03 13.67 10.54
N ASN A 8 0.92 14.39 10.40
CA ASN A 8 0.70 15.66 11.06
C ASN A 8 -0.12 15.40 12.32
N ASP A 9 0.57 15.38 13.46
CA ASP A 9 -0.03 15.32 14.80
C ASP A 9 -0.53 16.72 15.17
N LEU A 10 -1.84 16.94 15.07
CA LEU A 10 -2.44 18.25 15.25
C LEU A 10 -2.32 18.75 16.69
N LYS A 11 -2.43 17.82 17.66
CA LYS A 11 -2.49 18.13 19.09
C LYS A 11 -1.14 17.93 19.79
N GLN A 12 -0.13 17.44 19.08
CA GLN A 12 1.20 17.11 19.58
C GLN A 12 1.16 16.14 20.77
N ASN A 13 0.19 15.22 20.76
CA ASN A 13 -0.10 14.30 21.87
C ASN A 13 0.06 12.82 21.49
N ASN A 14 0.51 12.50 20.28
CA ASN A 14 0.79 11.11 19.88
C ASN A 14 1.98 10.50 20.64
N THR A 15 2.84 11.31 21.24
CA THR A 15 4.07 10.89 21.92
C THR A 15 5.00 10.09 21.01
N THR A 16 5.20 8.79 21.25
CA THR A 16 5.98 7.89 20.39
C THR A 16 5.10 7.04 19.45
N GLU A 17 3.78 7.23 19.50
CA GLU A 17 2.85 6.46 18.69
C GLU A 17 2.77 7.01 17.27
N ASP A 18 2.72 6.12 16.28
CA ASP A 18 2.68 6.49 14.87
C ASP A 18 1.33 6.14 14.29
N PHE A 19 0.58 7.16 13.87
CA PHE A 19 -0.74 7.00 13.27
C PHE A 19 -0.73 6.05 12.05
N GLY A 20 0.36 5.99 11.30
CA GLY A 20 0.51 5.06 10.17
C GLY A 20 0.46 3.58 10.55
N LYS A 21 0.71 3.21 11.81
CA LYS A 21 0.53 1.83 12.32
C LYS A 21 -0.95 1.45 12.44
N HIS A 22 -1.83 2.44 12.55
CA HIS A 22 -3.28 2.24 12.71
C HIS A 22 -4.03 2.31 11.38
N ILE A 23 -3.34 2.65 10.29
CA ILE A 23 -3.88 2.61 8.94
C ILE A 23 -3.52 1.29 8.29
N LYS A 24 -4.49 0.38 8.22
CA LYS A 24 -4.39 -0.84 7.42
C LYS A 24 -4.47 -0.49 5.94
N VAL A 25 -3.65 -1.16 5.14
CA VAL A 25 -3.60 -1.05 3.68
C VAL A 25 -3.86 -2.41 3.07
N GLN A 26 -4.88 -2.50 2.22
CA GLN A 26 -5.22 -3.70 1.46
C GLN A 26 -5.06 -3.45 -0.03
N PHE A 27 -4.33 -4.33 -0.71
CA PHE A 27 -4.21 -4.37 -2.16
C PHE A 27 -5.14 -5.41 -2.75
N LEU A 28 -6.01 -5.01 -3.68
CA LEU A 28 -7.08 -5.84 -4.21
C LEU A 28 -6.97 -5.97 -5.73
N TRP A 29 -7.13 -7.18 -6.25
CA TRP A 29 -7.26 -7.45 -7.70
C TRP A 29 -8.70 -7.60 -8.17
N ASP A 30 -9.62 -7.61 -7.22
CA ASP A 30 -11.05 -7.65 -7.43
C ASP A 30 -11.67 -6.57 -6.56
N TRP A 31 -12.72 -5.93 -7.05
CA TRP A 31 -13.45 -4.92 -6.29
C TRP A 31 -14.39 -5.55 -5.26
N ASP A 32 -14.70 -6.85 -5.41
CA ASP A 32 -15.53 -7.60 -4.47
C ASP A 32 -14.89 -7.64 -3.07
N PRO A 33 -15.52 -7.00 -2.06
CA PRO A 33 -14.98 -6.93 -0.71
C PRO A 33 -14.99 -8.27 0.03
N ALA A 34 -15.70 -9.30 -0.46
CA ALA A 34 -15.67 -10.64 0.10
C ALA A 34 -14.41 -11.43 -0.28
N LYS A 35 -13.67 -10.99 -1.30
CA LYS A 35 -12.42 -11.64 -1.70
C LYS A 35 -11.26 -11.16 -0.86
N SER A 36 -10.40 -12.11 -0.47
CA SER A 36 -9.20 -11.79 0.28
C SER A 36 -8.28 -10.85 -0.50
N PRO A 37 -7.65 -9.88 0.18
CA PRO A 37 -6.67 -9.02 -0.46
C PRO A 37 -5.47 -9.82 -0.96
N ALA A 38 -4.88 -9.34 -2.05
CA ALA A 38 -3.61 -9.86 -2.58
C ALA A 38 -2.47 -9.67 -1.57
N TYR A 39 -2.50 -8.52 -0.88
CA TYR A 39 -1.59 -8.21 0.19
C TYR A 39 -2.27 -7.27 1.20
N GLU A 40 -2.08 -7.54 2.49
CA GLU A 40 -2.56 -6.73 3.61
C GLU A 40 -1.40 -6.43 4.57
N THR A 41 -1.31 -5.19 5.03
CA THR A 41 -0.27 -4.70 5.96
C THR A 41 -0.72 -3.36 6.57
N THR A 42 0.14 -2.69 7.34
CA THR A 42 -0.08 -1.30 7.78
C THR A 42 0.72 -0.31 6.95
N LEU A 43 0.34 0.97 6.96
CA LEU A 43 1.07 2.01 6.24
C LEU A 43 2.52 2.13 6.75
N ALA A 44 2.74 1.99 8.07
CA ALA A 44 4.06 1.99 8.69
C ALA A 44 4.94 0.83 8.20
N GLU A 45 4.42 -0.39 8.16
CA GLU A 45 5.15 -1.56 7.64
C GLU A 45 5.40 -1.45 6.13
N LEU A 46 4.47 -0.86 5.40
CA LEU A 46 4.60 -0.68 3.95
C LEU A 46 5.73 0.31 3.61
N LYS A 47 5.88 1.37 4.41
CA LYS A 47 6.99 2.35 4.30
C LYS A 47 8.35 1.74 4.64
N SER A 48 8.41 0.77 5.56
CA SER A 48 9.68 0.15 5.97
C SER A 48 10.18 -0.93 4.99
N GLN A 49 9.31 -1.44 4.12
CA GLN A 49 9.66 -2.46 3.13
C GLN A 49 10.31 -1.87 1.87
N SER A 50 11.20 -2.65 1.24
CA SER A 50 11.80 -2.26 -0.04
C SER A 50 10.75 -2.26 -1.16
N SER A 51 10.95 -1.40 -2.16
CA SER A 51 10.02 -1.27 -3.28
C SER A 51 9.86 -2.57 -4.07
N GLU A 52 10.90 -3.39 -4.14
CA GLU A 52 10.89 -4.70 -4.78
C GLU A 52 10.00 -5.69 -4.02
N ILE A 53 10.16 -5.79 -2.70
CA ILE A 53 9.37 -6.69 -1.85
C ILE A 53 7.88 -6.34 -1.95
N VAL A 54 7.55 -5.05 -1.83
CA VAL A 54 6.15 -4.60 -1.92
C VAL A 54 5.58 -4.91 -3.30
N SER A 55 6.33 -4.64 -4.37
CA SER A 55 5.87 -4.95 -5.73
C SER A 55 5.64 -6.45 -5.92
N LYS A 56 6.55 -7.30 -5.41
CA LYS A 56 6.39 -8.75 -5.47
C LYS A 56 5.11 -9.18 -4.73
N LYS A 57 4.89 -8.74 -3.49
CA LYS A 57 3.69 -9.12 -2.72
C LYS A 57 2.37 -8.71 -3.39
N VAL A 58 2.33 -7.52 -4.00
CA VAL A 58 1.11 -7.00 -4.64
C VAL A 58 0.85 -7.65 -6.00
N PHE A 59 1.88 -7.73 -6.85
CA PHE A 59 1.71 -8.07 -8.26
C PHE A 59 1.92 -9.56 -8.57
N HIS A 60 2.62 -10.32 -7.73
CA HIS A 60 2.97 -11.71 -8.03
C HIS A 60 1.76 -12.63 -8.17
N SER A 61 0.67 -12.37 -7.45
CA SER A 61 -0.57 -13.16 -7.56
C SER A 61 -1.29 -12.99 -8.90
N LYS A 62 -1.04 -11.88 -9.62
CA LYS A 62 -1.66 -11.59 -10.92
C LYS A 62 -0.71 -11.81 -12.09
N TRP A 63 0.54 -11.37 -11.92
CA TRP A 63 1.59 -11.42 -12.92
C TRP A 63 2.65 -12.42 -12.44
N THR A 64 2.35 -13.72 -12.58
CA THR A 64 3.27 -14.82 -12.29
C THR A 64 4.66 -14.60 -12.94
N GLU A 65 5.64 -15.48 -12.66
CA GLU A 65 7.03 -15.40 -13.19
C GLU A 65 7.17 -15.26 -14.73
N THR A 66 6.07 -15.27 -15.48
CA THR A 66 6.00 -15.19 -16.95
C THR A 66 6.07 -13.76 -17.55
N GLY A 67 6.27 -12.71 -16.75
CA GLY A 67 6.81 -11.45 -17.27
C GLY A 67 5.90 -10.21 -17.29
N GLY A 68 5.00 -10.06 -16.31
CA GLY A 68 4.30 -8.78 -16.09
C GLY A 68 3.10 -8.50 -17.01
N LEU A 69 2.69 -7.23 -17.07
CA LEU A 69 1.60 -6.76 -17.93
C LEU A 69 2.00 -6.79 -19.40
N LYS A 70 1.22 -7.47 -20.25
CA LYS A 70 1.49 -7.58 -21.69
C LYS A 70 1.35 -6.22 -22.40
N PRO A 71 2.12 -5.96 -23.48
CA PRO A 71 1.97 -4.75 -24.28
C PRO A 71 0.53 -4.54 -24.77
N GLY A 72 0.01 -3.32 -24.64
CA GLY A 72 -1.34 -2.96 -25.05
C GLY A 72 -2.46 -3.55 -24.18
N LYS A 73 -2.13 -4.18 -23.05
CA LYS A 73 -3.10 -4.63 -22.04
C LYS A 73 -3.15 -3.66 -20.87
N MET A 74 -4.26 -3.70 -20.16
CA MET A 74 -4.52 -2.91 -18.97
C MET A 74 -5.15 -3.82 -17.93
N ASP A 75 -4.64 -3.75 -16.70
CA ASP A 75 -5.24 -4.37 -15.53
C ASP A 75 -5.60 -3.28 -14.52
N TRP A 76 -6.64 -3.55 -13.74
CA TRP A 76 -7.04 -2.70 -12.62
C TRP A 76 -6.66 -3.37 -11.30
N PHE A 77 -6.20 -2.57 -10.36
CA PHE A 77 -6.08 -2.97 -8.96
C PHE A 77 -6.51 -1.80 -8.08
N TRP A 78 -6.92 -2.12 -6.86
CA TRP A 78 -7.39 -1.14 -5.89
C TRP A 78 -6.49 -1.16 -4.66
N ILE A 79 -6.36 0.01 -4.03
CA ILE A 79 -5.71 0.16 -2.74
C ILE A 79 -6.76 0.72 -1.78
N LYS A 80 -7.03 -0.03 -0.72
CA LYS A 80 -7.99 0.36 0.31
C LYS A 80 -7.24 0.70 1.59
N PHE A 81 -7.42 1.92 2.06
CA PHE A 81 -6.91 2.40 3.34
C PHE A 81 -8.03 2.30 4.37
N ILE A 82 -7.73 1.75 5.53
CA ILE A 82 -8.71 1.51 6.60
C ILE A 82 -8.10 1.96 7.91
N PHE A 83 -8.73 2.95 8.54
CA PHE A 83 -8.52 3.22 9.95
C PHE A 83 -9.53 2.37 10.73
N GLU A 84 -9.07 1.23 11.26
CA GLU A 84 -9.94 0.29 11.98
C GLU A 84 -10.11 0.71 13.44
N ASP A 85 -11.34 0.61 13.94
CA ASP A 85 -11.60 0.61 15.37
C ASP A 85 -10.98 -0.65 16.00
N LYS A 86 -10.04 -0.44 16.93
CA LYS A 86 -9.34 -1.53 17.64
C LYS A 86 -10.04 -1.95 18.93
N GLY A 87 -11.19 -1.35 19.26
CA GLY A 87 -11.87 -1.54 20.54
C GLY A 87 -11.15 -0.89 21.72
N THR A 88 -10.15 -0.05 21.44
CA THR A 88 -9.35 0.70 22.42
C THR A 88 -9.47 2.19 22.15
N ASP A 89 -9.14 3.04 23.13
CA ASP A 89 -9.15 4.49 22.93
C ASP A 89 -8.13 4.91 21.86
N GLN A 90 -8.63 5.45 20.75
CA GLN A 90 -7.85 5.97 19.62
C GLN A 90 -8.02 7.50 19.48
N ASN A 91 -8.65 8.17 20.45
CA ASN A 91 -8.90 9.63 20.44
C ASN A 91 -7.63 10.48 20.40
N VAL A 92 -6.47 9.88 20.71
CA VAL A 92 -5.17 10.54 20.56
C VAL A 92 -4.96 11.04 19.13
N PHE A 93 -5.42 10.28 18.11
CA PHE A 93 -5.29 10.64 16.69
C PHE A 93 -6.39 11.61 16.19
N GLN A 94 -7.26 12.10 17.06
CA GLN A 94 -8.38 12.94 16.64
C GLN A 94 -7.88 14.29 16.09
N GLY A 95 -8.09 14.49 14.79
CA GLY A 95 -7.67 15.69 14.06
C GLY A 95 -6.35 15.52 13.31
N ASP A 96 -5.67 14.39 13.49
CA ASP A 96 -4.44 14.09 12.78
C ASP A 96 -4.69 13.82 11.30
N SER A 97 -3.66 14.04 10.50
CA SER A 97 -3.71 13.78 9.05
C SER A 97 -2.45 13.12 8.55
N ILE A 98 -2.59 12.37 7.46
CA ILE A 98 -1.47 11.71 6.77
C ILE A 98 -1.31 12.33 5.39
N ALA A 99 -0.08 12.77 5.09
CA ALA A 99 0.32 13.10 3.72
C ALA A 99 1.00 11.87 3.10
N LEU A 100 0.37 11.28 2.10
CA LEU A 100 0.83 10.05 1.45
C LEU A 100 1.51 10.36 0.11
N LYS A 101 2.68 9.77 -0.12
CA LYS A 101 3.37 9.75 -1.41
C LYS A 101 3.53 8.32 -1.89
N MET A 102 3.00 8.03 -3.08
CA MET A 102 3.15 6.74 -3.74
C MET A 102 3.88 6.92 -5.07
N GLU A 103 4.93 6.15 -5.29
CA GLU A 103 5.72 6.15 -6.52
C GLU A 103 5.57 4.79 -7.23
N PHE A 104 5.08 4.84 -8.47
CA PHE A 104 4.96 3.69 -9.35
C PHE A 104 6.01 3.79 -10.45
N GLN A 105 7.03 2.94 -10.36
CA GLN A 105 8.07 2.84 -11.37
C GLN A 105 7.75 1.68 -12.31
N ALA A 106 7.50 1.99 -13.58
CA ALA A 106 7.42 1.00 -14.63
C ALA A 106 8.84 0.57 -15.01
N ASN A 107 9.06 -0.75 -15.16
CA ASN A 107 10.32 -1.31 -15.63
C ASN A 107 10.03 -2.23 -16.83
N GLN A 108 10.88 -2.20 -17.84
CA GLN A 108 10.82 -3.09 -19.00
C GLN A 108 12.07 -3.97 -19.01
N THR A 109 11.92 -5.21 -19.49
CA THR A 109 13.07 -6.03 -19.85
C THR A 109 13.78 -5.43 -21.07
N GLU A 110 15.05 -5.78 -21.27
CA GLU A 110 15.76 -5.42 -22.51
C GLU A 110 14.91 -5.81 -23.73
N GLY A 111 14.75 -4.87 -24.66
CA GLY A 111 14.03 -5.11 -25.91
C GLY A 111 14.78 -6.14 -26.75
N LYS A 112 14.05 -7.06 -27.38
CA LYS A 112 14.62 -7.91 -28.43
C LYS A 112 14.36 -7.26 -29.79
N GLU A 113 15.41 -7.12 -30.61
CA GLU A 113 15.25 -6.77 -32.02
C GLU A 113 14.29 -7.77 -32.70
N ARG A 114 13.48 -7.24 -33.63
CA ARG A 114 12.53 -8.00 -34.42
C ARG A 114 13.11 -8.31 -35.79
#